data_AF-A0A8B5Y4Z5-F1
#
_entry.id   AF-A0A8B5Y4Z5-F1
#
_cell.length_a   1.000
_cell.length_b   1.000
_cell.length_c   1.000
_cell.angle_alpha   90.00
_cell.angle_beta   90.00
_cell.angle_gamma   90.00
#
_symmetry.space_group_name_H-M   'P 1'
#
loop_
_entity.id
_entity.type
_entity.pdbx_description
1 polymer ?
#
loop_
_entity_poly.entity_id
_entity_poly.type
_entity_poly.pdbx_seq_one_letter_code
_entity_poly.pdbx_strand_id
1 'polypeptide(L)'
;MNKQEKVTKYFALFTRLEVIAPKTAAMMVDFLSKYVPIPKEFHKSWELKSLHDWMTENQNFEAERIENNIKSEQDYQKKLITSIVSSSTWLNQINGITESQKRDLVAWKNFIKRYGKGTGNNKRYLADARKEMEKAQSAIPVWIIPVNQVIENFPIYNDKLR
;
A
#
# COMPACT_ATOMS: atom_id res chain seq x y z
N MET A 1 -0.14 -44.83 -51.76
CA MET A 1 0.94 -43.84 -51.58
C MET A 1 2.27 -44.48 -51.97
N ASN A 2 2.90 -43.93 -53.01
CA ASN A 2 4.25 -44.26 -53.44
C ASN A 2 5.25 -43.87 -52.32
N LYS A 3 6.36 -44.61 -52.16
CA LYS A 3 7.39 -44.30 -51.15
C LYS A 3 7.93 -42.89 -51.33
N GLN A 4 8.07 -42.43 -52.57
CA GLN A 4 8.50 -41.07 -52.89
C GLN A 4 7.53 -40.02 -52.34
N GLU A 5 6.22 -40.21 -52.49
CA GLU A 5 5.20 -39.28 -51.97
C GLU A 5 5.24 -39.17 -50.43
N LYS A 6 5.51 -40.28 -49.73
CA LYS A 6 5.63 -40.28 -48.25
C LYS A 6 6.83 -39.45 -47.79
N VAL A 7 7.96 -39.59 -48.49
CA VAL A 7 9.19 -38.85 -48.18
C VAL A 7 9.00 -37.36 -48.43
N THR A 8 8.41 -36.98 -49.57
CA THR A 8 8.11 -35.58 -49.88
C THR A 8 7.17 -34.96 -48.84
N LYS A 9 6.11 -35.69 -48.44
CA LYS A 9 5.17 -35.24 -47.41
C LYS A 9 5.83 -35.09 -46.03
N TYR A 10 6.72 -36.01 -45.67
CA TYR A 10 7.48 -35.92 -44.41
C TYR A 10 8.32 -34.64 -44.36
N PHE A 11 9.15 -34.39 -45.38
CA PHE A 11 9.98 -33.19 -45.41
C PHE A 11 9.16 -31.91 -45.39
N ALA A 12 8.03 -31.85 -46.12
CA ALA A 12 7.15 -30.69 -46.09
C ALA A 12 6.57 -30.39 -44.69
N LEU A 13 6.24 -31.42 -43.91
CA LEU A 13 5.78 -31.25 -42.52
C LEU A 13 6.93 -30.91 -41.57
N PHE A 14 8.09 -31.53 -41.77
CA PHE A 14 9.29 -31.31 -40.97
C PHE A 14 9.76 -29.85 -41.05
N THR A 15 9.83 -29.27 -42.25
CA THR A 15 10.24 -27.86 -42.43
C THR A 15 9.29 -26.90 -41.70
N ARG A 16 7.99 -27.19 -41.65
CA ARG A 16 7.03 -26.38 -40.88
C ARG A 16 7.25 -26.51 -39.37
N LEU A 17 7.55 -27.73 -38.90
CA LEU A 17 7.84 -27.99 -37.50
C LEU A 17 9.14 -27.30 -37.04
N GLU A 18 10.18 -27.29 -37.88
CA GLU A 18 11.46 -26.67 -37.58
C GLU A 18 11.34 -25.17 -37.29
N VAL A 19 10.47 -24.46 -38.02
CA VAL A 19 10.21 -23.03 -37.80
C VAL A 19 9.53 -22.77 -36.45
N ILE A 20 8.60 -23.64 -36.05
CA ILE A 20 7.79 -23.45 -34.83
C ILE A 20 8.53 -23.99 -33.59
N ALA A 21 9.27 -25.08 -33.76
CA ALA A 21 9.81 -25.91 -32.69
C ALA A 21 11.18 -26.50 -33.07
N PRO A 22 12.23 -25.67 -33.19
CA PRO A 22 13.54 -26.09 -33.70
C PRO A 22 14.19 -27.17 -32.83
N LYS A 23 14.06 -27.06 -31.50
CA LYS A 23 14.59 -28.05 -30.54
C LYS A 23 13.92 -29.42 -30.72
N THR A 24 12.60 -29.44 -30.92
CA THR A 24 11.84 -30.68 -31.15
C THR A 24 12.14 -31.29 -32.51
N ALA A 25 12.26 -30.47 -33.56
CA ALA A 25 12.63 -30.93 -34.89
C ALA A 25 14.02 -31.59 -34.89
N ALA A 26 15.02 -30.97 -34.25
CA ALA A 26 16.34 -31.56 -34.07
C ALA A 26 16.30 -32.91 -33.33
N MET A 27 15.47 -33.00 -32.28
CA MET A 27 15.27 -34.25 -31.53
C MET A 27 14.66 -35.36 -32.41
N MET A 28 13.70 -35.02 -33.27
CA MET A 28 13.09 -35.99 -34.19
C MET A 28 14.11 -36.55 -35.21
N VAL A 29 15.08 -35.75 -35.63
CA VAL A 29 16.16 -36.20 -36.54
C VAL A 29 17.07 -37.23 -35.85
N ASP A 30 17.43 -37.02 -34.57
CA ASP A 30 18.22 -38.01 -33.80
C ASP A 30 17.47 -39.34 -33.63
N PHE A 31 16.14 -39.28 -33.57
CA PHE A 31 15.28 -40.45 -33.44
C PHE A 31 15.06 -41.23 -34.73
N LEU A 32 15.43 -40.73 -35.90
CA LEU A 32 15.26 -41.48 -37.16
C LEU A 32 16.01 -42.82 -37.16
N SER A 33 17.07 -42.93 -36.36
CA SER A 33 17.90 -44.15 -36.21
C SER A 33 17.46 -45.06 -35.05
N LYS A 34 16.47 -44.66 -34.24
CA LYS A 34 16.08 -45.33 -32.99
C LYS A 34 14.56 -45.52 -32.92
N TYR A 35 14.11 -46.70 -32.48
CA TYR A 35 12.69 -46.87 -32.21
C TYR A 35 12.31 -46.16 -30.90
N VAL A 36 11.48 -45.13 -31.01
CA VAL A 36 10.92 -44.41 -29.86
C VAL A 36 9.41 -44.57 -29.86
N PRO A 37 8.80 -44.97 -28.74
CA PRO A 37 7.35 -45.04 -28.65
C PRO A 37 6.74 -43.64 -28.81
N ILE A 38 5.84 -43.50 -29.78
CA ILE A 38 5.07 -42.27 -29.97
C ILE A 38 4.15 -42.09 -28.76
N PRO A 39 4.15 -40.91 -28.11
CA PRO A 39 3.23 -40.63 -27.00
C PRO A 39 1.78 -40.83 -27.44
N LYS A 40 1.01 -41.58 -26.64
CA LYS A 40 -0.42 -41.83 -26.93
C LYS A 40 -1.23 -40.54 -27.03
N GLU A 41 -0.90 -39.55 -26.20
CA GLU A 41 -1.59 -38.25 -26.10
C GLU A 41 -0.67 -37.11 -26.55
N PHE A 42 -0.18 -37.16 -27.79
CA PHE A 42 0.84 -36.22 -28.28
C PHE A 42 0.45 -34.75 -28.11
N HIS A 43 -0.83 -34.40 -28.30
CA HIS A 43 -1.33 -33.04 -28.12
C HIS A 43 -1.16 -32.54 -26.68
N LYS A 44 -1.56 -33.35 -25.69
CA LYS A 44 -1.41 -32.98 -24.28
C LYS A 44 0.06 -32.91 -23.86
N SER A 45 0.88 -33.85 -24.33
CA SER A 45 2.32 -33.82 -24.06
C SER A 45 2.98 -32.56 -24.63
N TRP A 46 2.56 -32.14 -25.82
CA TRP A 46 3.02 -30.90 -26.46
C TRP A 46 2.61 -29.65 -25.66
N GLU A 47 1.34 -29.57 -25.26
CA GLU A 47 0.80 -28.45 -24.48
C GLU A 47 1.51 -28.31 -23.13
N LEU A 48 1.65 -29.41 -22.38
CA LEU A 48 2.33 -29.42 -21.09
C LEU A 48 3.81 -29.01 -21.21
N LYS A 49 4.52 -29.50 -22.23
CA LYS A 49 5.91 -29.12 -22.46
C LYS A 49 6.06 -27.65 -22.83
N SER A 50 5.17 -27.14 -23.68
CA SER A 50 5.15 -25.72 -24.07
C SER A 50 4.92 -24.82 -22.85
N LEU A 51 3.97 -25.20 -21.98
CA LEU A 51 3.67 -24.48 -20.75
C LEU A 51 4.85 -24.52 -19.78
N HIS A 52 5.49 -25.67 -19.61
CA HIS A 52 6.68 -25.82 -18.78
C HIS A 52 7.83 -24.94 -19.27
N ASP A 53 8.10 -24.93 -20.59
CA ASP A 53 9.19 -24.14 -21.15
C ASP A 53 8.90 -22.65 -21.03
N TRP A 54 7.66 -22.23 -21.29
CA TRP A 54 7.23 -20.85 -21.02
C TRP A 54 7.40 -20.49 -19.55
N MET A 55 6.99 -21.36 -18.62
CA MET A 55 7.14 -21.12 -17.18
C MET A 55 8.62 -21.02 -16.80
N THR A 56 9.48 -21.87 -17.35
CA THR A 56 10.92 -21.89 -17.05
C THR A 56 11.63 -20.64 -17.61
N GLU A 57 11.29 -20.22 -18.82
CA GLU A 57 11.83 -18.98 -19.40
C GLU A 57 11.33 -17.74 -18.65
N ASN A 58 10.11 -17.81 -18.10
CA ASN A 58 9.50 -16.75 -17.29
C ASN A 58 9.62 -16.98 -15.78
N GLN A 59 10.49 -17.88 -15.31
CA GLN A 59 10.71 -18.10 -13.87
C GLN A 59 11.31 -16.86 -13.18
N ASN A 60 12.00 -16.02 -13.96
CA ASN A 60 12.48 -14.70 -13.52
C ASN A 60 11.38 -13.63 -13.52
N PHE A 61 10.10 -14.00 -13.67
CA PHE A 61 8.99 -13.11 -13.37
C PHE A 61 9.00 -12.89 -11.85
N GLU A 62 9.75 -11.87 -11.44
CA GLU A 62 9.97 -11.57 -10.03
C GLU A 62 8.75 -10.87 -9.43
N ALA A 63 7.62 -11.58 -9.45
CA ALA A 63 6.37 -11.13 -8.84
C ALA A 63 6.62 -10.67 -7.41
N GLU A 64 7.41 -11.43 -6.65
CA GLU A 64 7.79 -11.07 -5.29
C GLU A 64 8.59 -9.77 -5.22
N ARG A 65 9.55 -9.54 -6.13
CA ARG A 65 10.30 -8.28 -6.19
C ARG A 65 9.40 -7.11 -6.56
N ILE A 66 8.49 -7.30 -7.52
CA ILE A 66 7.54 -6.26 -7.94
C ILE A 66 6.58 -5.92 -6.80
N GLU A 67 6.03 -6.92 -6.12
CA GLU A 67 5.17 -6.74 -4.94
C GLU A 67 5.91 -6.00 -3.83
N ASN A 68 7.15 -6.38 -3.54
CA ASN A 68 7.98 -5.71 -2.55
C ASN A 68 8.25 -4.24 -2.92
N ASN A 69 8.53 -3.95 -4.20
CA ASN A 69 8.72 -2.58 -4.68
C ASN A 69 7.43 -1.75 -4.57
N ILE A 70 6.28 -2.32 -4.94
CA ILE A 70 4.98 -1.66 -4.80
C ILE A 70 4.73 -1.30 -3.33
N LYS A 71 4.98 -2.26 -2.42
CA LYS A 71 4.81 -2.05 -0.99
C LYS A 71 5.74 -0.96 -0.44
N SER A 72 7.02 -0.96 -0.83
CA SER A 72 7.96 0.08 -0.37
C SER A 72 7.58 1.47 -0.86
N GLU A 73 7.11 1.59 -2.10
CA GLU A 73 6.63 2.85 -2.66
C GLU A 73 5.36 3.34 -1.94
N GLN A 74 4.42 2.44 -1.66
CA GLN A 74 3.22 2.78 -0.88
C GLN A 74 3.55 3.27 0.53
N ASP A 75 4.50 2.62 1.21
CA ASP A 75 4.96 3.04 2.54
C ASP A 75 5.64 4.41 2.50
N TYR A 76 6.42 4.68 1.45
CA TYR A 76 7.05 5.98 1.23
C TYR A 76 6.01 7.08 0.98
N GLN A 77 5.04 6.83 0.09
CA GLN A 77 3.93 7.75 -0.18
C GLN A 77 3.13 8.05 1.09
N LYS A 78 2.81 7.03 1.89
CA LYS A 78 2.10 7.21 3.16
C LYS A 78 2.85 8.14 4.12
N LYS A 79 4.17 7.99 4.25
CA LYS A 79 5.01 8.87 5.08
C LYS A 79 4.97 10.32 4.57
N LEU A 80 5.13 10.52 3.26
CA LEU A 80 5.09 11.85 2.64
C LEU A 80 3.73 12.51 2.83
N ILE A 81 2.63 11.82 2.52
CA ILE A 81 1.27 12.34 2.68
C ILE A 81 1.03 12.73 4.14
N THR A 82 1.43 11.89 5.10
CA THR A 82 1.30 12.19 6.54
C THR A 82 2.05 13.46 6.91
N SER A 83 3.28 13.64 6.41
CA SER A 83 4.08 14.85 6.64
C SER A 83 3.43 16.09 6.03
N ILE A 84 2.93 16.00 4.80
CA ILE A 84 2.29 17.13 4.10
C ILE A 84 0.99 17.52 4.79
N VAL A 85 0.13 16.54 5.08
CA VAL A 85 -1.17 16.76 5.72
C VAL A 85 -0.97 17.35 7.12
N SER A 86 -0.08 16.79 7.92
CA SER A 86 0.22 17.32 9.26
C SER A 86 0.74 18.76 9.18
N SER A 87 1.72 19.05 8.33
CA SER A 87 2.28 20.40 8.17
C SER A 87 1.25 21.40 7.69
N SER A 88 0.43 21.02 6.70
CA SER A 88 -0.62 21.87 6.14
C SER A 88 -1.72 22.14 7.17
N THR A 89 -2.09 21.12 7.94
CA THR A 89 -3.07 21.24 9.02
C THR A 89 -2.56 22.19 10.10
N TRP A 90 -1.31 22.02 10.55
CA TRP A 90 -0.69 22.92 11.52
C TRP A 90 -0.62 24.37 11.03
N LEU A 91 -0.20 24.58 9.78
CA LEU A 91 -0.13 25.90 9.18
C LEU A 91 -1.52 26.56 9.12
N ASN A 92 -2.51 25.83 8.62
CA ASN A 92 -3.88 26.33 8.54
C ASN A 92 -4.44 26.66 9.94
N GLN A 93 -4.13 25.81 10.92
CA GLN A 93 -4.52 26.04 12.31
C GLN A 93 -3.92 27.33 12.85
N ILE A 94 -2.61 27.55 12.66
CA ILE A 94 -1.92 28.76 13.12
C ILE A 94 -2.49 30.01 12.45
N ASN A 95 -2.78 29.94 11.15
CA ASN A 95 -3.36 31.04 10.39
C ASN A 95 -4.80 31.37 10.82
N GLY A 96 -5.56 30.36 11.26
CA GLY A 96 -6.95 30.53 11.71
C GLY A 96 -7.10 31.07 13.14
N ILE A 97 -6.03 31.10 13.95
CA ILE A 97 -6.09 31.57 15.35
C ILE A 97 -5.85 33.07 15.43
N THR A 98 -6.81 33.80 15.99
CA THR A 98 -6.70 35.24 16.27
C THR A 98 -5.76 35.54 17.45
N GLU A 99 -5.23 36.77 17.51
CA GLU A 99 -4.31 37.16 18.59
C GLU A 99 -4.96 37.17 19.99
N SER A 100 -6.27 37.41 20.09
CA SER A 100 -7.01 37.22 21.34
C SER A 100 -7.03 35.76 21.78
N GLN A 101 -7.37 34.85 20.85
CA GLN A 101 -7.38 33.42 21.14
C GLN A 101 -5.98 32.92 21.52
N LYS A 102 -4.89 33.40 20.89
CA LYS A 102 -3.52 33.07 21.32
C LYS A 102 -3.24 33.48 22.77
N ARG A 103 -3.66 34.69 23.16
CA ARG A 103 -3.48 35.19 24.54
C ARG A 103 -4.26 34.35 25.54
N ASP A 104 -5.51 34.00 25.22
CA ASP A 104 -6.36 33.16 26.06
C ASP A 104 -5.76 31.75 26.21
N LEU A 105 -5.18 31.17 25.14
CA LEU A 105 -4.46 29.88 25.20
C LEU A 105 -3.22 29.93 26.09
N VAL A 106 -2.45 31.02 26.04
CA VAL A 106 -1.29 31.22 26.90
C VAL A 106 -1.73 31.37 28.36
N ALA A 107 -2.81 32.11 28.62
CA ALA A 107 -3.39 32.26 29.96
C ALA A 107 -3.88 30.91 30.50
N TRP A 108 -4.63 30.14 29.70
CA TRP A 108 -5.04 28.78 30.03
C TRP A 108 -3.85 27.90 30.40
N LYS A 109 -2.79 27.86 29.58
CA LYS A 109 -1.58 27.09 29.84
C LYS A 109 -0.94 27.46 31.19
N ASN A 110 -0.94 28.76 31.52
CA ASN A 110 -0.42 29.24 32.80
C ASN A 110 -1.30 28.81 33.97
N PHE A 111 -2.62 28.85 33.84
CA PHE A 111 -3.55 28.38 34.87
C PHE A 111 -3.45 26.86 35.09
N ILE A 112 -3.38 26.06 34.03
CA ILE A 112 -3.16 24.60 34.12
C ILE A 112 -1.82 24.29 34.80
N LYS A 113 -0.75 25.02 34.48
CA LYS A 113 0.55 24.87 35.15
C LYS A 113 0.47 25.18 36.65
N ARG A 114 -0.31 26.19 37.05
CA ARG A 114 -0.53 26.55 38.47
C ARG A 114 -1.47 25.60 39.19
N TYR A 115 -2.42 24.99 38.48
CA TYR A 115 -3.32 23.98 39.01
C TYR A 115 -2.55 22.72 39.46
N GLY A 116 -1.62 22.22 38.62
CA GLY A 116 -0.75 21.09 38.96
C GLY A 116 -1.54 19.85 39.37
N LYS A 117 -1.33 19.34 40.59
CA LYS A 117 -2.04 18.17 41.15
C LYS A 117 -3.44 18.47 41.72
N GLY A 118 -3.90 19.72 41.66
CA GLY A 118 -5.26 20.09 42.10
C GLY A 118 -5.52 19.98 43.60
N THR A 119 -4.50 20.08 44.46
CA THR A 119 -4.63 20.02 45.92
C THR A 119 -4.67 21.40 46.56
N GLY A 120 -5.48 21.57 47.62
CA GLY A 120 -5.58 22.81 48.41
C GLY A 120 -6.04 24.03 47.60
N ASN A 121 -5.38 25.18 47.83
CA ASN A 121 -5.69 26.47 47.20
C ASN A 121 -5.53 26.49 45.68
N ASN A 122 -4.87 25.50 45.08
CA ASN A 122 -4.60 25.48 43.64
C ASN A 122 -5.83 25.06 42.82
N LYS A 123 -6.89 24.51 43.44
CA LYS A 123 -8.15 24.15 42.76
C LYS A 123 -8.82 25.33 42.06
N ARG A 124 -8.65 26.55 42.57
CA ARG A 124 -9.23 27.77 41.97
C ARG A 124 -8.77 28.01 40.53
N TYR A 125 -7.52 27.66 40.23
CA TYR A 125 -6.95 27.86 38.90
C TYR A 125 -7.60 26.97 37.82
N LEU A 126 -8.32 25.91 38.21
CA LEU A 126 -9.09 25.11 37.27
C LEU A 126 -10.29 25.90 36.72
N ALA A 127 -10.97 26.69 37.56
CA ALA A 127 -12.08 27.52 37.12
C ALA A 127 -11.61 28.62 36.17
N ASP A 128 -10.48 29.27 36.49
CA ASP A 128 -9.86 30.27 35.63
C ASP A 128 -9.40 29.66 34.29
N ALA A 129 -8.80 28.46 34.33
CA ALA A 129 -8.43 27.73 33.12
C ALA A 129 -9.66 27.46 32.23
N ARG A 130 -10.75 26.93 32.79
CA ARG A 130 -11.99 26.69 32.03
C ARG A 130 -12.50 27.94 31.33
N LYS A 131 -12.53 29.07 32.03
CA LYS A 131 -12.99 30.35 31.48
C LYS A 131 -12.14 30.84 30.30
N GLU A 132 -10.82 30.68 30.36
CA GLU A 132 -9.95 31.03 29.24
C GLU A 132 -10.08 30.02 28.09
N MET A 133 -10.30 28.74 28.39
CA MET A 133 -10.52 27.69 27.38
C MET A 133 -11.82 27.90 26.61
N GLU A 134 -12.91 28.33 27.24
CA GLU A 134 -14.18 28.63 26.57
C GLU A 134 -14.03 29.70 25.49
N LYS A 135 -13.20 30.73 25.74
CA LYS A 135 -12.94 31.79 24.75
C LYS A 135 -12.11 31.29 23.55
N ALA A 136 -11.19 30.37 23.81
CA ALA A 136 -10.27 29.84 22.81
C ALA A 136 -10.75 28.55 22.13
N GLN A 137 -11.82 27.91 22.61
CA GLN A 137 -12.30 26.59 22.15
C GLN A 137 -12.55 26.54 20.64
N SER A 138 -13.12 27.61 20.06
CA SER A 138 -13.40 27.71 18.63
C SER A 138 -12.14 27.67 17.75
N ALA A 139 -10.97 27.92 18.34
CA ALA A 139 -9.68 27.99 17.67
C ALA A 139 -8.84 26.72 17.84
N ILE A 140 -9.30 25.73 18.62
CA ILE A 140 -8.57 24.48 18.87
C ILE A 140 -9.39 23.29 18.39
N PRO A 141 -8.85 22.41 17.55
CA PRO A 141 -9.54 21.20 17.17
C PRO A 141 -9.49 20.16 18.30
N VAL A 142 -10.57 19.38 18.44
CA VAL A 142 -10.77 18.42 19.54
C VAL A 142 -9.63 17.41 19.68
N TRP A 143 -9.02 16.97 18.57
CA TRP A 143 -7.96 15.96 18.56
C TRP A 143 -6.63 16.42 19.18
N ILE A 144 -6.42 17.73 19.41
CA ILE A 144 -5.22 18.25 20.08
C ILE A 144 -5.36 18.23 21.62
N ILE A 145 -6.59 18.21 22.14
CA ILE A 145 -6.84 18.26 23.58
C ILE A 145 -6.86 16.82 24.14
N PRO A 146 -6.04 16.50 25.17
CA PRO A 146 -6.10 15.21 25.85
C PRO A 146 -7.50 14.91 26.38
N VAL A 147 -7.98 13.67 26.24
CA VAL A 147 -9.35 13.27 26.63
C VAL A 147 -9.70 13.68 28.07
N ASN A 148 -8.77 13.53 29.01
CA ASN A 148 -8.98 13.94 30.41
C ASN A 148 -9.28 15.44 30.52
N GLN A 149 -8.62 16.27 29.71
CA GLN A 149 -8.85 17.71 29.67
C GLN A 149 -10.14 18.07 28.94
N VAL A 150 -10.59 17.26 27.98
CA VAL A 150 -11.89 17.44 27.33
C VAL A 150 -13.01 17.28 28.35
N ILE A 151 -12.97 16.19 29.13
CA ILE A 151 -13.98 15.88 30.15
C ILE A 151 -13.98 16.94 31.26
N GLU A 152 -12.80 17.44 31.64
CA GLU A 152 -12.67 18.44 32.69
C GLU A 152 -13.08 19.85 32.24
N ASN A 153 -12.97 20.20 30.97
CA ASN A 153 -13.16 21.58 30.51
C ASN A 153 -14.41 21.81 29.65
N PHE A 154 -15.03 20.77 29.10
CA PHE A 154 -16.24 20.93 28.27
C PHE A 154 -17.47 20.37 28.97
N PRO A 155 -18.61 21.08 28.93
CA PRO A 155 -19.88 20.52 29.39
C PRO A 155 -20.25 19.31 28.52
N ILE A 156 -20.74 18.24 29.16
CA ILE A 156 -21.12 16.97 28.50
C ILE A 156 -22.29 17.15 27.51
N TYR A 157 -22.98 18.30 27.58
CA TYR A 157 -24.00 18.70 26.61
C TYR A 157 -23.44 19.78 25.69
N ASN A 158 -23.12 19.41 24.45
CA ASN A 158 -22.80 20.36 23.38
C ASN A 158 -23.49 19.92 22.08
N ASP A 159 -24.53 20.65 21.68
CA ASP A 159 -25.35 20.41 20.48
C ASP A 159 -24.57 20.57 19.15
N LYS A 160 -23.29 20.99 19.20
CA LYS A 160 -22.44 21.28 18.04
C LYS A 160 -21.60 20.09 17.55
N LEU A 161 -21.84 18.88 18.05
CA LEU A 161 -21.22 17.63 17.58
C LEU A 161 -22.16 16.81 16.65
N ARG A 162 -23.21 17.43 16.11
CA ARG A 162 -24.01 16.86 15.01
C ARG A 162 -23.42 17.24 13.65
#